data_AF-A0A355BR63-F1
#
_entry.id   AF-A0A355BR63-F1
#
_cell.length_a   1.000
_cell.length_b   1.000
_cell.length_c   1.000
_cell.angle_alpha   90.00
_cell.angle_beta   90.00
_cell.angle_gamma   90.00
#
_symmetry.space_group_name_H-M   'P 1'
#
loop_
_entity.id
_entity.type
_entity.pdbx_description
1 polymer ?
#
loop_
_entity_poly.entity_id
_entity_poly.type
_entity_poly.pdbx_seq_one_letter_code
_entity_poly.pdbx_strand_id
1 'polypeptide(L)' 'MEKAAGKIVDVASAQKQIQQWKQEGKKIVFTNGCFDIIHLGHVDYLEKARALGD' A
#
# COMPACT_ATOMS: atom_id res chain seq x y z
N MET A 1 1.83 21.14 0.56
CA MET A 1 1.89 19.68 0.74
C MET A 1 2.59 19.10 -0.47
N GLU A 2 3.85 18.72 -0.30
CA GLU A 2 4.58 17.99 -1.33
C GLU A 2 3.77 16.71 -1.61
N LYS A 3 3.26 16.56 -2.84
CA LYS A 3 2.41 15.41 -3.18
C LYS A 3 3.19 14.15 -2.81
N ALA A 4 2.51 13.17 -2.22
CA ALA A 4 3.00 11.81 -2.05
C ALA A 4 3.20 11.14 -3.42
N ALA A 5 4.10 11.68 -4.23
CA ALA A 5 4.28 11.37 -5.63
C ALA A 5 4.67 9.90 -5.74
N GLY A 6 3.85 9.13 -6.45
CA GLY A 6 4.00 7.69 -6.62
C GLY A 6 3.28 6.81 -5.58
N LYS A 7 2.74 7.37 -4.48
CA LYS A 7 1.98 6.60 -3.48
C LYS A 7 0.47 6.61 -3.72
N ILE A 8 -0.06 7.69 -4.29
CA ILE A 8 -1.47 7.82 -4.66
C ILE A 8 -1.54 7.86 -6.18
N VAL A 9 -2.25 6.90 -6.76
CA VAL A 9 -2.40 6.75 -8.21
C VAL A 9 -3.87 6.48 -8.57
N ASP A 10 -4.26 6.79 -9.79
CA ASP A 10 -5.57 6.41 -10.32
C ASP A 10 -5.67 4.89 -10.53
N VAL A 11 -6.89 4.40 -10.78
CA VAL A 11 -7.17 2.97 -10.92
C VAL A 11 -6.42 2.34 -12.10
N ALA A 12 -6.30 3.03 -13.24
CA ALA A 12 -5.62 2.48 -14.41
C ALA A 12 -4.12 2.34 -14.16
N SER A 13 -3.52 3.35 -13.52
CA SER A 13 -2.12 3.32 -13.08
C SER A 13 -1.87 2.22 -12.04
N ALA A 14 -2.77 2.05 -11.06
CA ALA A 14 -2.69 0.98 -10.06
C ALA A 14 -2.74 -0.42 -10.70
N GLN A 15 -3.64 -0.63 -11.66
CA GLN A 15 -3.75 -1.90 -12.39
C GLN A 15 -2.45 -2.25 -13.12
N LYS A 16 -1.84 -1.27 -13.80
CA LYS A 16 -0.55 -1.47 -14.48
C LYS A 16 0.55 -1.87 -13.49
N GLN A 17 0.62 -1.19 -12.35
CA GLN A 17 1.61 -1.48 -11.31
C GLN A 17 1.44 -2.87 -10.70
N ILE A 18 0.20 -3.26 -10.40
CA ILE A 18 -0.14 -4.59 -9.89
C ILE A 18 0.25 -5.69 -10.87
N GLN A 19 0.01 -5.49 -12.17
CA GLN A 19 0.42 -6.48 -13.19
C GLN A 19 1.93 -6.63 -13.26
N GLN A 20 2.68 -5.52 -13.18
CA GLN A 20 4.14 -5.57 -13.13
C GLN A 20 4.62 -6.36 -11.90
N TRP A 21 4.10 -6.06 -10.70
CA TRP A 21 4.48 -6.79 -9.48
C TRP A 21 4.13 -8.28 -9.53
N LYS A 22 3.00 -8.64 -10.16
CA LYS A 22 2.65 -10.04 -10.40
C LYS A 22 3.64 -10.74 -11.34
N GLN A 23 4.09 -10.06 -12.40
CA GLN A 23 5.11 -10.59 -13.31
C GLN A 23 6.47 -10.77 -12.62
N GLU A 24 6.78 -9.89 -11.67
CA GLU A 24 7.96 -10.00 -10.79
C GLU A 24 7.81 -11.08 -9.70
N GLY A 25 6.66 -11.74 -9.59
CA GLY A 25 6.38 -12.77 -8.59
C GLY A 25 6.17 -12.23 -7.16
N LYS A 26 5.93 -10.92 -7.01
CA LYS A 26 5.75 -10.29 -5.70
C LYS A 26 4.42 -10.63 -5.05
N LYS A 27 4.44 -10.75 -3.72
CA LYS A 27 3.25 -10.94 -2.90
C LYS A 27 2.63 -9.59 -2.53
N ILE A 28 1.48 -9.32 -3.12
CA ILE A 28 0.73 -8.07 -2.91
C ILE A 28 -0.27 -8.27 -1.77
N VAL A 29 -0.26 -7.37 -0.80
CA VAL A 29 -1.18 -7.36 0.34
C VAL A 29 -2.06 -6.11 0.32
N PHE A 30 -3.31 -6.28 0.73
CA PHE A 30 -4.27 -5.18 0.85
C PHE A 30 -4.60 -4.94 2.32
N THR A 31 -4.71 -3.67 2.69
CA THR A 31 -5.14 -3.23 4.01
C THR A 31 -6.05 -2.02 3.85
N ASN A 32 -6.96 -1.82 4.80
CA ASN A 32 -7.88 -0.70 4.82
C ASN A 32 -7.95 -0.12 6.25
N GLY A 33 -8.52 1.07 6.37
CA GLY A 33 -8.69 1.75 7.65
C GLY A 33 -9.14 3.20 7.47
N CYS A 34 -9.80 3.77 8.48
CA CYS A 34 -10.17 5.18 8.50
C CYS A 34 -8.92 6.08 8.71
N PHE A 35 -7.95 5.59 9.49
CA PHE A 35 -6.67 6.26 9.80
C PHE A 35 -6.80 7.72 10.28
N ASP A 36 -7.92 8.07 10.90
CA ASP A 36 -8.08 9.35 11.58
C ASP A 36 -7.26 9.36 12.87
N ILE A 37 -6.54 10.45 13.12
CA ILE A 37 -5.53 10.60 14.18
C ILE A 37 -4.62 9.36 14.30
N ILE A 38 -3.57 9.32 13.47
CA ILE A 38 -2.61 8.22 13.49
C ILE A 38 -1.98 8.08 14.88
N HIS A 39 -2.12 6.89 15.46
CA HIS A 39 -1.51 6.49 16.72
C HIS A 39 -0.76 5.16 16.54
N LEU A 40 -0.03 4.74 17.58
CA LEU A 40 0.84 3.56 17.55
C LEU A 40 0.14 2.30 17.00
N GLY A 41 -1.11 2.05 17.39
CA GLY A 41 -1.89 0.92 16.88
C GLY A 41 -2.04 0.88 15.34
N HIS A 42 -2.20 2.03 14.67
CA HIS A 42 -2.26 2.08 13.21
C HIS A 42 -0.90 1.77 12.57
N VAL A 43 0.20 2.25 13.17
CA VAL A 43 1.55 1.97 12.68
C VAL A 43 1.87 0.47 12.80
N ASP A 44 1.66 -0.10 14.00
CA ASP A 44 1.85 -1.54 14.24
C ASP A 44 0.99 -2.40 13.30
N TYR A 45 -0.27 -2.00 13.06
CA TYR A 45 -1.16 -2.66 12.12
C TYR A 45 -0.62 -2.62 10.67
N LEU A 46 -0.17 -1.45 10.19
CA LEU A 46 0.39 -1.31 8.84
C LEU A 46 1.73 -2.03 8.67
N GLU A 47 2.58 -2.05 9.71
CA GLU A 47 3.85 -2.79 9.72
C GLU A 47 3.61 -4.30 9.62
N LYS A 48 2.65 -4.81 10.39
CA LYS A 48 2.22 -6.22 10.29
C LYS A 48 1.68 -6.56 8.92
N ALA A 49 0.86 -5.69 8.32
CA ALA A 49 0.37 -5.89 6.95
C ALA A 49 1.53 -5.94 5.95
N ARG A 50 2.48 -4.99 6.03
CA ARG A 50 3.67 -4.95 5.16
C ARG A 50 4.52 -6.23 5.28
N ALA A 51 4.68 -6.79 6.48
CA ALA A 51 5.45 -8.02 6.69
C ALA A 51 4.84 -9.26 6.01
N LEU A 52 3.58 -9.19 5.56
CA LEU A 52 2.92 -10.26 4.84
C LEU A 52 3.09 -10.18 3.31
N GLY A 53 3.69 -9.12 2.78
CA GLY A 53 3.92 -8.91 1.35
C GLY A 53 5.35 -8.44 1.02
N ASP A 54 5.58 -8.11 -0.25
CA ASP A 54 6.89 -7.67 -0.80
C ASP A 54 6.86 -6.22 -1.30
#